data_AF-A0A2S9FMC4-F1
#
_entry.id   AF-A0A2S9FMC4-F1
#
_cell.length_a   1.000
_cell.length_b   1.000
_cell.length_c   1.000
_cell.angle_alpha   90.00
_cell.angle_beta   90.00
_cell.angle_gamma   90.00
#
_symmetry.space_group_name_H-M   'P 1'
#
loop_
_entity.id
_entity.type
_entity.pdbx_description
1 polymer ?
#
loop_
_entity_poly.entity_id
_entity_poly.type
_entity_poly.pdbx_seq_one_letter_code
_entity_poly.pdbx_strand_id
1 'polypeptide(L)'
;KLINHPVRERIPITIAALGPKNVELTAEIAEGWQPVFFYPEKADDVWGDALRAGAAKRDPALGPLDVMVSASLAIGDDVDDRLSWAKPQLALYIGGMGARGKNFYHALATRYGYGEVADHIQDLYLAGKKAEAIDAVPDELV
;
A
#
# COMPACT_ATOMS: atom_id res chain seq x y z
N LYS A 1 -4.15 -41.86 -2.93
CA LYS A 1 -5.22 -41.25 -2.10
C LYS A 1 -4.54 -40.27 -1.14
N LEU A 2 -4.99 -39.02 -1.02
CA LEU A 2 -4.44 -38.10 -0.02
C LEU A 2 -4.66 -38.69 1.38
N ILE A 3 -3.62 -38.69 2.22
CA ILE A 3 -3.69 -39.17 3.60
C ILE A 3 -4.43 -38.14 4.48
N ASN A 4 -4.19 -36.85 4.21
CA ASN A 4 -4.88 -35.75 4.87
C ASN A 4 -5.91 -35.14 3.91
N HIS A 5 -7.13 -34.94 4.39
CA HIS A 5 -8.21 -34.34 3.63
C HIS A 5 -8.21 -32.82 3.86
N PRO A 6 -8.18 -31.99 2.80
CA PRO A 6 -8.34 -30.55 2.93
C PRO A 6 -9.66 -30.21 3.61
N VAL A 7 -9.65 -29.27 4.55
CA VAL A 7 -10.86 -28.78 5.24
C VAL A 7 -11.70 -27.84 4.36
N ARG A 8 -11.22 -27.51 3.16
CA ARG A 8 -11.92 -26.70 2.15
C ARG A 8 -11.45 -27.09 0.77
N GLU A 9 -12.35 -26.98 -0.20
CA GLU A 9 -12.06 -27.30 -1.62
C GLU A 9 -11.20 -26.22 -2.28
N ARG A 10 -11.30 -24.98 -1.80
CA ARG A 10 -10.62 -23.81 -2.37
C ARG A 10 -9.88 -23.02 -1.30
N ILE A 11 -8.65 -22.63 -1.58
CA ILE A 11 -7.88 -21.71 -0.73
C ILE A 11 -8.12 -20.27 -1.25
N PRO A 12 -8.64 -19.35 -0.42
CA PRO A 12 -8.73 -17.94 -0.78
C PRO A 12 -7.38 -17.35 -1.17
N ILE A 13 -7.37 -16.52 -2.21
CA ILE A 13 -6.20 -15.82 -2.71
C ILE A 13 -6.33 -14.34 -2.41
N THR A 14 -5.28 -13.77 -1.84
CA THR A 14 -5.15 -12.34 -1.58
C THR A 14 -3.94 -11.82 -2.33
N ILE A 15 -4.04 -10.65 -2.97
CA ILE A 15 -2.96 -10.11 -3.80
C ILE A 15 -2.56 -8.71 -3.31
N ALA A 16 -1.27 -8.53 -3.06
CA ALA A 16 -0.67 -7.22 -2.85
C ALA A 16 -0.42 -6.53 -4.20
N ALA A 17 -1.04 -5.36 -4.41
CA ALA A 17 -0.99 -4.66 -5.69
C ALA A 17 -1.04 -3.14 -5.50
N LEU A 18 -0.19 -2.42 -6.26
CA LEU A 18 -0.12 -0.94 -6.27
C LEU A 18 -0.44 -0.33 -7.65
N GLY A 19 -0.08 -1.00 -8.74
CA GLY A 19 -0.32 -0.45 -10.09
C GLY A 19 -1.81 -0.51 -10.44
N PRO A 20 -2.41 0.50 -11.11
CA PRO A 20 -3.84 0.49 -11.44
C PRO A 20 -4.30 -0.79 -12.14
N LYS A 21 -3.50 -1.32 -13.08
CA LYS A 21 -3.82 -2.58 -13.77
C LYS A 21 -3.74 -3.82 -12.88
N ASN A 22 -2.83 -3.84 -11.91
CA ASN A 22 -2.72 -4.94 -10.96
C ASN A 22 -3.85 -4.87 -9.91
N VAL A 23 -4.28 -3.67 -9.53
CA VAL A 23 -5.43 -3.47 -8.65
C VAL A 23 -6.72 -3.88 -9.35
N GLU A 24 -6.90 -3.49 -10.62
CA GLU A 24 -8.02 -3.94 -11.46
C GLU A 24 -8.06 -5.47 -11.55
N LEU A 25 -6.92 -6.10 -11.88
CA LEU A 25 -6.81 -7.57 -11.91
C LEU A 25 -7.16 -8.20 -10.56
N THR A 26 -6.64 -7.64 -9.46
CA THR A 26 -6.90 -8.15 -8.11
C THR A 26 -8.39 -8.10 -7.77
N ALA A 27 -9.05 -6.98 -8.07
CA ALA A 27 -10.49 -6.83 -7.86
C ALA A 27 -11.32 -7.79 -8.73
N GLU A 28 -10.82 -8.18 -9.89
CA GLU A 28 -11.46 -9.15 -10.79
C GLU A 28 -11.34 -10.59 -10.27
N ILE A 29 -10.15 -11.03 -9.82
CA ILE A 29 -9.85 -12.48 -9.68
C ILE A 29 -9.59 -12.98 -8.25
N ALA A 30 -9.41 -12.11 -7.26
CA ALA A 30 -8.97 -12.50 -5.91
C ALA A 30 -10.05 -12.28 -4.84
N GLU A 31 -9.97 -12.98 -3.72
CA GLU A 31 -10.84 -12.74 -2.55
C GLU A 31 -10.48 -11.44 -1.85
N GLY A 32 -9.18 -11.10 -1.83
CA GLY A 32 -8.70 -9.92 -1.10
C GLY A 32 -7.62 -9.15 -1.84
N TRP A 33 -7.61 -7.84 -1.58
CA TRP A 33 -6.59 -6.91 -2.02
C TRP A 33 -5.81 -6.38 -0.81
N GLN A 34 -4.49 -6.39 -0.92
CA GLN A 34 -3.57 -5.88 0.11
C GLN A 34 -2.90 -4.60 -0.40
N PRO A 35 -3.49 -3.42 -0.15
CA PRO A 35 -2.81 -2.15 -0.42
C PRO A 35 -1.64 -1.93 0.54
N VAL A 36 -0.80 -0.96 0.19
CA VAL A 36 0.24 -0.41 1.06
C VAL A 36 0.04 1.10 1.16
N PHE A 37 0.40 1.69 2.30
CA PHE A 37 0.18 3.13 2.58
C PHE A 37 -1.26 3.54 2.24
N PHE A 38 -2.22 2.77 2.71
CA PHE A 38 -3.62 3.01 2.39
C PHE A 38 -4.11 4.26 3.12
N TYR A 39 -4.60 5.24 2.37
CA TYR A 39 -5.18 6.47 2.90
C TYR A 39 -6.70 6.45 2.65
N PRO A 40 -7.53 6.16 3.67
CA PRO A 40 -8.97 5.98 3.50
C PRO A 40 -9.67 7.16 2.81
N GLU A 41 -9.35 8.38 3.21
CA GLU A 41 -9.97 9.63 2.73
C GLU A 41 -9.66 9.92 1.26
N LYS A 42 -8.56 9.37 0.73
CA LYS A 42 -8.14 9.52 -0.68
C LYS A 42 -8.28 8.23 -1.47
N ALA A 43 -8.91 7.20 -0.89
CA ALA A 43 -8.91 5.88 -1.45
C ALA A 43 -9.67 5.81 -2.78
N ASP A 44 -10.80 6.51 -2.92
CA ASP A 44 -11.55 6.50 -4.19
C ASP A 44 -10.80 7.23 -5.31
N ASP A 45 -10.18 8.37 -5.00
CA ASP A 45 -9.40 9.15 -5.97
C ASP A 45 -8.20 8.36 -6.53
N VAL A 46 -7.57 7.53 -5.68
CA VAL A 46 -6.39 6.76 -6.06
C VAL A 46 -6.75 5.37 -6.57
N TRP A 47 -7.76 4.70 -6.02
CA TRP A 47 -8.01 3.28 -6.31
C TRP A 47 -9.35 3.03 -6.99
N GLY A 48 -10.30 3.95 -6.85
CA GLY A 48 -11.71 3.77 -7.22
C GLY A 48 -11.90 3.31 -8.66
N ASP A 49 -11.23 3.92 -9.63
CA ASP A 49 -11.38 3.55 -11.04
C ASP A 49 -10.93 2.11 -11.31
N ALA A 50 -9.78 1.71 -10.76
CA ALA A 50 -9.27 0.35 -10.91
C ALA A 50 -10.17 -0.68 -10.20
N LEU A 51 -10.61 -0.36 -8.97
CA LEU A 51 -11.50 -1.20 -8.19
C LEU A 51 -12.86 -1.39 -8.88
N ARG A 52 -13.46 -0.31 -9.39
CA ARG A 52 -14.72 -0.36 -10.16
C ARG A 52 -14.56 -1.18 -11.45
N ALA A 53 -13.47 -0.99 -12.19
CA ALA A 53 -13.21 -1.71 -13.43
C ALA A 53 -13.04 -3.23 -13.20
N GLY A 54 -12.33 -3.63 -12.14
CA GLY A 54 -12.18 -5.03 -11.78
C GLY A 54 -13.47 -5.64 -11.24
N ALA A 55 -14.18 -4.91 -10.37
CA ALA A 55 -15.48 -5.33 -9.83
C ALA A 55 -16.52 -5.59 -10.94
N ALA A 56 -16.51 -4.80 -12.02
CA ALA A 56 -17.41 -4.99 -13.16
C ALA A 56 -17.20 -6.32 -13.92
N LYS A 57 -16.04 -6.98 -13.76
CA LYS A 57 -15.70 -8.26 -14.41
C LYS A 57 -15.67 -9.43 -13.44
N ARG A 58 -15.80 -9.16 -12.14
CA ARG A 58 -15.65 -10.12 -11.05
C ARG A 58 -16.71 -11.22 -11.11
N ASP A 59 -16.28 -12.47 -10.92
CA ASP A 59 -17.20 -13.60 -10.73
C ASP A 59 -17.94 -13.45 -9.37
N PRO A 60 -19.29 -13.41 -9.36
CA PRO A 60 -20.07 -13.35 -8.12
C PRO A 60 -19.74 -14.46 -7.10
N ALA A 61 -19.25 -15.62 -7.55
CA ALA A 61 -18.85 -16.72 -6.68
C ALA A 61 -17.67 -16.39 -5.75
N LEU A 62 -16.88 -15.34 -6.07
CA LEU A 62 -15.79 -14.86 -5.22
C LEU A 62 -16.31 -13.98 -4.05
N GLY A 63 -17.59 -13.60 -4.04
CA GLY A 63 -18.15 -12.67 -3.05
C GLY A 63 -17.61 -11.24 -3.18
N PRO A 64 -17.90 -10.33 -2.23
CA PRO A 64 -17.30 -9.00 -2.24
C PRO A 64 -15.78 -9.08 -2.08
N LEU A 65 -15.05 -8.14 -2.68
CA LEU A 65 -13.60 -8.02 -2.49
C LEU A 65 -13.30 -7.55 -1.07
N ASP A 66 -12.45 -8.28 -0.36
CA ASP A 66 -11.94 -7.87 0.96
C ASP A 66 -10.75 -6.92 0.81
N VAL A 67 -10.71 -5.84 1.59
CA VAL A 67 -9.63 -4.85 1.55
C VAL A 67 -8.82 -4.96 2.83
N MET A 68 -7.64 -5.58 2.70
CA MET A 68 -6.80 -5.99 3.82
C MET A 68 -5.67 -4.97 4.02
N VAL A 69 -5.95 -3.95 4.81
CA VAL A 69 -4.99 -2.87 5.09
C VAL A 69 -4.09 -3.24 6.28
N SER A 70 -2.79 -3.04 6.11
CA SER A 70 -1.84 -3.03 7.24
C SER A 70 -1.62 -1.60 7.69
N ALA A 71 -1.73 -1.35 8.99
CA ALA A 71 -1.45 -0.06 9.62
C ALA A 71 -0.59 -0.24 10.87
N SER A 72 0.21 0.78 11.18
CA SER A 72 0.90 0.87 12.47
C SER A 72 -0.12 1.17 13.57
N LEU A 73 0.02 0.51 14.72
CA LEU A 73 -0.86 0.70 15.88
C LEU A 73 -0.03 0.83 17.15
N ALA A 74 -0.20 1.95 17.84
CA ALA A 74 0.33 2.19 19.18
C ALA A 74 -0.85 2.45 20.13
N ILE A 75 -0.84 1.80 21.30
CA ILE A 75 -1.89 1.93 22.32
C ILE A 75 -1.21 2.32 23.64
N GLY A 76 -1.63 3.43 24.24
CA GLY A 76 -1.11 3.99 25.48
C GLY A 76 -1.67 5.40 25.72
N ASP A 77 -1.30 6.02 26.84
CA ASP A 77 -1.81 7.34 27.22
C ASP A 77 -1.21 8.47 26.34
N ASP A 78 0.09 8.39 26.03
CA ASP A 78 0.81 9.34 25.17
C ASP A 78 1.59 8.56 24.10
N VAL A 79 1.11 8.56 22.86
CA VAL A 79 1.69 7.75 21.76
C VAL A 79 2.14 8.55 20.53
N ASP A 80 2.03 9.87 20.56
CA ASP A 80 2.38 10.74 19.42
C ASP A 80 3.84 10.57 18.99
N ASP A 81 4.74 10.34 19.94
CA ASP A 81 6.17 10.08 19.68
C ASP A 81 6.40 8.80 18.86
N ARG A 82 5.44 7.88 18.83
CA ARG A 82 5.51 6.59 18.12
C ARG A 82 5.29 6.71 16.62
N LEU A 83 4.79 7.84 16.13
CA LEU A 83 4.72 8.10 14.68
C LEU A 83 6.12 8.02 14.05
N SER A 84 7.14 8.49 14.77
CA SER A 84 8.54 8.42 14.36
C SER A 84 9.04 7.00 14.07
N TRP A 85 8.39 5.97 14.64
CA TRP A 85 8.79 4.57 14.45
C TRP A 85 8.40 4.01 13.07
N ALA A 86 7.38 4.60 12.43
CA ALA A 86 6.95 4.21 11.09
C ALA A 86 7.73 4.91 9.98
N LYS A 87 8.24 6.13 10.25
CA LYS A 87 8.96 6.96 9.27
C LYS A 87 10.14 6.27 8.57
N PRO A 88 10.97 5.44 9.23
CA PRO A 88 12.03 4.69 8.56
C PRO A 88 11.57 3.80 7.41
N GLN A 89 10.41 3.12 7.59
CA GLN A 89 9.86 2.28 6.54
C GLN A 89 9.35 3.13 5.38
N LEU A 90 8.59 4.19 5.66
CA LEU A 90 8.09 5.13 4.65
C LEU A 90 9.24 5.75 3.85
N ALA A 91 10.28 6.25 4.51
CA ALA A 91 11.45 6.85 3.86
C ALA A 91 12.18 5.85 2.95
N LEU A 92 12.37 4.60 3.40
CA LEU A 92 12.96 3.55 2.56
C LEU A 92 12.12 3.25 1.32
N TYR A 93 10.80 3.12 1.49
CA TYR A 93 9.92 2.73 0.39
C TYR A 93 9.73 3.88 -0.62
N ILE A 94 9.38 5.06 -0.13
CA ILE A 94 9.20 6.25 -0.95
C ILE A 94 10.53 6.69 -1.58
N GLY A 95 11.63 6.65 -0.83
CA GLY A 95 12.91 7.16 -1.30
C GLY A 95 13.78 6.14 -2.03
N GLY A 96 13.89 4.93 -1.49
CA GLY A 96 14.92 3.95 -1.89
C GLY A 96 14.43 2.74 -2.70
N MET A 97 13.13 2.47 -2.78
CA MET A 97 12.61 1.28 -3.48
C MET A 97 12.42 1.51 -4.99
N GLY A 98 13.50 1.31 -5.75
CA GLY A 98 13.51 1.41 -7.21
C GLY A 98 14.31 2.62 -7.70
N ALA A 99 14.49 2.72 -9.03
CA ALA A 99 15.15 3.87 -9.64
C ALA A 99 14.21 5.07 -9.75
N ARG A 100 14.76 6.28 -9.92
CA ARG A 100 13.97 7.49 -10.22
C ARG A 100 13.07 7.25 -11.43
N GLY A 101 11.79 7.64 -11.30
CA GLY A 101 10.76 7.39 -12.32
C GLY A 101 10.27 5.93 -12.41
N LYS A 102 10.79 5.02 -11.59
CA LYS A 102 10.38 3.60 -11.50
C LYS A 102 10.19 3.14 -10.04
N ASN A 103 9.85 4.07 -9.15
CA ASN A 103 9.49 3.77 -7.76
C ASN A 103 7.97 3.88 -7.61
N PHE A 104 7.29 2.74 -7.41
CA PHE A 104 5.84 2.68 -7.29
C PHE A 104 5.30 3.27 -5.99
N TYR A 105 6.10 3.28 -4.92
CA TYR A 105 5.72 3.84 -3.62
C TYR A 105 5.82 5.36 -3.62
N HIS A 106 6.88 5.90 -4.27
CA HIS A 106 6.98 7.33 -4.59
C HIS A 106 5.78 7.79 -5.43
N ALA A 107 5.48 7.07 -6.51
CA ALA A 107 4.35 7.39 -7.37
C ALA A 107 3.01 7.33 -6.60
N LEU A 108 2.88 6.38 -5.67
CA LEU A 108 1.71 6.30 -4.80
C LEU A 108 1.59 7.52 -3.87
N ALA A 109 2.65 7.89 -3.16
CA ALA A 109 2.67 9.09 -2.31
C ALA A 109 2.32 10.35 -3.14
N THR A 110 2.81 10.43 -4.37
CA THR A 110 2.50 11.53 -5.31
C THR A 110 1.01 11.56 -5.66
N ARG A 111 0.38 10.41 -5.92
CA ARG A 111 -1.06 10.31 -6.20
C ARG A 111 -1.92 10.69 -4.99
N TYR A 112 -1.41 10.51 -3.78
CA TYR A 112 -2.01 11.05 -2.56
C TYR A 112 -1.73 12.54 -2.34
N GLY A 113 -1.04 13.23 -3.27
CA GLY A 113 -0.77 14.67 -3.18
C GLY A 113 0.52 15.04 -2.47
N TYR A 114 1.39 14.08 -2.17
CA TYR A 114 2.68 14.31 -1.51
C TYR A 114 3.86 14.29 -2.49
N GLY A 115 3.66 14.76 -3.72
CA GLY A 115 4.67 14.68 -4.79
C GLY A 115 6.00 15.35 -4.43
N GLU A 116 5.95 16.61 -4.01
CA GLU A 116 7.15 17.38 -3.63
C GLU A 116 7.88 16.76 -2.43
N VAL A 117 7.11 16.26 -1.45
CA VAL A 117 7.65 15.55 -0.28
C VAL A 117 8.32 14.24 -0.70
N ALA A 118 7.67 13.46 -1.59
CA ALA A 118 8.20 12.20 -2.09
C ALA A 118 9.49 12.41 -2.91
N ASP A 119 9.54 13.45 -3.74
CA ASP A 119 10.75 13.86 -4.47
C ASP A 119 11.88 14.20 -3.51
N HIS A 120 11.59 15.00 -2.48
CA HIS A 120 12.59 15.38 -1.48
C HIS A 120 13.13 14.18 -0.70
N ILE A 121 12.25 13.28 -0.23
CA ILE A 121 12.64 12.04 0.44
C ILE A 121 13.53 11.20 -0.47
N GLN A 122 13.17 11.05 -1.76
CA GLN A 122 13.96 10.28 -2.72
C GLN A 122 15.33 10.90 -2.99
N ASP A 123 15.42 12.22 -3.13
CA ASP A 123 16.69 12.93 -3.31
C ASP A 123 17.64 12.68 -2.13
N LEU A 124 17.13 12.83 -0.90
CA LEU A 124 17.90 12.57 0.32
C LEU A 124 18.32 11.10 0.43
N TYR A 125 17.39 10.18 0.21
CA TYR A 125 17.65 8.76 0.36
C TYR A 125 18.70 8.26 -0.65
N LEU A 126 18.60 8.69 -1.92
CA LEU A 126 19.56 8.33 -2.96
C LEU A 126 20.92 9.02 -2.78
N ALA A 127 20.96 10.18 -2.12
CA ALA A 127 22.21 10.83 -1.70
C ALA A 127 22.85 10.19 -0.45
N GLY A 128 22.27 9.12 0.10
CA GLY A 128 22.75 8.44 1.30
C GLY A 128 22.41 9.14 2.62
N LYS A 129 21.63 10.23 2.56
CA LYS A 129 21.20 11.06 3.69
C LYS A 129 19.97 10.48 4.37
N LYS A 130 20.09 9.25 4.90
CA LYS A 130 18.94 8.48 5.40
C LYS A 130 18.24 9.13 6.58
N ALA A 131 18.96 9.71 7.53
CA ALA A 131 18.34 10.37 8.69
C ALA A 131 17.47 11.55 8.22
N GLU A 132 18.01 12.42 7.37
CA GLU A 132 17.28 13.54 6.78
C GLU A 132 16.06 13.06 5.98
N ALA A 133 16.19 11.94 5.24
CA ALA A 133 15.06 11.36 4.50
C ALA A 133 13.95 10.83 5.42
N ILE A 134 14.30 10.35 6.61
CA ILE A 134 13.34 9.89 7.63
C ILE A 134 12.63 11.09 8.25
N ASP A 135 13.39 12.13 8.61
CA ASP A 135 12.85 13.36 9.20
C ASP A 135 11.93 14.11 8.22
N ALA A 136 12.17 13.97 6.92
CA ALA A 136 11.33 14.53 5.85
C ALA A 136 9.98 13.83 5.68
N VAL A 137 9.73 12.67 6.31
CA VAL A 137 8.42 12.02 6.27
C VAL A 137 7.44 12.78 7.18
N PRO A 138 6.35 13.34 6.62
CA PRO A 138 5.34 14.06 7.39
C PRO A 138 4.52 13.08 8.24
N ASP A 139 4.04 13.55 9.39
CA ASP A 139 3.22 12.74 10.29
C ASP A 139 1.89 12.35 9.63
N GLU A 140 1.37 13.15 8.71
CA GLU A 140 0.14 12.86 7.95
C GLU A 140 0.29 11.71 6.94
N LEU A 141 1.51 11.23 6.68
CA LEU A 141 1.77 10.02 5.89
C LEU A 141 1.96 8.76 6.75
N VAL A 142 1.94 8.88 8.07
CA VAL A 142 2.12 7.78 9.03
C VAL A 142 0.78 7.17 9.43
#